data_AF-A0A518GF90-F1
#
_entry.id   AF-A0A518GF90-F1
#
_cell.length_a   1.000
_cell.length_b   1.000
_cell.length_c   1.000
_cell.angle_alpha   90.00
_cell.angle_beta   90.00
_cell.angle_gamma   90.00
#
_symmetry.space_group_name_H-M   'P 1'
#
loop_
_entity.id
_entity.type
_entity.pdbx_description
1 polymer ?
#
loop_
_entity_poly.entity_id
_entity_poly.type
_entity_poly.pdbx_seq_one_letter_code
_entity_poly.pdbx_strand_id
1 'polypeptide(L)'
;MKHLDHLKNLVIMAAADGSLTEHEIALLVDRCSTLGLAEEDLEKAIAFALSGEAKLKFPVDRVEQDQMLADMMRMMAADGKLSEIEKRLFALAAAKMGVSKTDLDALIDKLVQQ
;
A
#
# COMPACT_ATOMS: atom_id res chain seq x y z
N MET A 1 -15.16 0.76 2.31
CA MET A 1 -14.34 -0.46 2.55
C MET A 1 -14.07 -0.60 4.05
N LYS A 2 -13.74 -1.78 4.60
CA LYS A 2 -13.35 -1.88 6.02
C LYS A 2 -11.90 -1.40 6.20
N HIS A 3 -11.61 -0.68 7.28
CA HIS A 3 -10.25 -0.21 7.61
C HIS A 3 -9.21 -1.34 7.63
N LEU A 4 -9.61 -2.54 8.09
CA LEU A 4 -8.76 -3.72 8.08
C LEU A 4 -8.38 -4.20 6.66
N ASP A 5 -9.28 -4.10 5.68
CA ASP A 5 -8.96 -4.48 4.30
C ASP A 5 -7.98 -3.47 3.69
N HIS A 6 -8.11 -2.18 4.04
CA HIS A 6 -7.15 -1.15 3.65
C HIS A 6 -5.75 -1.44 4.20
N LEU A 7 -5.64 -1.68 5.51
CA LEU A 7 -4.38 -2.02 6.16
C LEU A 7 -3.74 -3.27 5.51
N LYS A 8 -4.52 -4.32 5.26
CA LYS A 8 -4.04 -5.52 4.58
C LYS A 8 -3.44 -5.22 3.21
N ASN A 9 -4.08 -4.36 2.41
CA ASN A 9 -3.53 -4.01 1.11
C ASN A 9 -2.18 -3.30 1.22
N LEU A 10 -2.04 -2.41 2.21
CA LEU A 10 -0.80 -1.71 2.46
C LEU A 10 0.31 -2.72 2.82
N VAL A 11 0.04 -3.62 3.76
CA VAL A 11 0.99 -4.64 4.20
C VAL A 11 1.36 -5.62 3.07
N ILE A 12 0.40 -6.01 2.23
CA ILE A 12 0.65 -6.88 1.06
C ILE A 12 1.63 -6.23 0.08
N MET A 13 1.51 -4.92 -0.13
CA MET A 13 2.44 -4.24 -1.03
C MET A 13 3.82 -4.09 -0.42
N ALA A 14 3.92 -3.66 0.84
CA ALA A 14 5.21 -3.50 1.51
C ALA A 14 5.94 -4.86 1.61
N ALA A 15 5.23 -5.95 1.93
CA ALA A 15 5.81 -7.29 2.01
C ALA A 15 6.01 -7.98 0.65
N ALA A 16 5.79 -7.28 -0.48
CA ALA A 16 5.77 -7.90 -1.80
C ALA A 16 7.14 -8.39 -2.28
N ASP A 17 8.21 -7.78 -1.81
CA ASP A 17 9.58 -8.23 -2.09
C ASP A 17 10.05 -9.37 -1.17
N GLY A 18 9.18 -9.78 -0.23
CA GLY A 18 9.43 -10.84 0.74
C GLY A 18 10.04 -10.36 2.05
N SER A 19 10.24 -9.05 2.23
CA SER A 19 10.73 -8.44 3.46
C SER A 19 9.93 -7.20 3.84
N LEU A 20 10.09 -6.75 5.08
CA LEU A 20 9.59 -5.45 5.55
C LEU A 20 10.74 -4.77 6.28
N THR A 21 11.05 -3.53 5.90
CA THR A 21 12.06 -2.72 6.58
C THR A 21 11.50 -2.12 7.88
N GLU A 22 12.37 -1.69 8.79
CA GLU A 22 11.93 -1.00 10.02
C GLU A 22 11.13 0.28 9.73
N HIS A 23 11.44 0.97 8.63
CA HIS A 23 10.75 2.19 8.21
C HIS A 23 9.34 1.88 7.71
N GLU A 24 9.18 0.84 6.90
CA GLU A 24 7.86 0.38 6.43
C GLU A 24 6.97 -0.07 7.60
N ILE A 25 7.55 -0.81 8.57
CA ILE A 25 6.83 -1.21 9.78
C ILE A 25 6.36 0.02 10.57
N ALA A 26 7.22 1.02 10.76
CA ALA A 26 6.86 2.24 11.48
C ALA A 26 5.69 2.98 10.81
N LEU A 27 5.68 3.05 9.46
CA LEU A 27 4.57 3.65 8.71
C LEU A 27 3.29 2.84 8.84
N LEU A 28 3.38 1.52 8.77
CA LEU A 28 2.23 0.64 8.95
C LEU A 28 1.63 0.78 10.35
N VAL A 29 2.45 0.94 11.39
CA VAL A 29 2.01 1.23 12.77
C VAL A 29 1.29 2.58 12.86
N ASP A 30 1.88 3.65 12.29
CA ASP A 30 1.25 4.97 12.26
C ASP A 30 -0.10 4.96 11.52
N ARG A 31 -0.16 4.24 10.38
CA ARG A 31 -1.41 4.05 9.64
C ARG A 31 -2.42 3.22 10.41
N CYS A 32 -2.01 2.15 11.08
CA CYS A 32 -2.87 1.33 11.91
C CYS A 32 -3.56 2.20 13.00
N SER A 33 -2.76 3.02 13.69
CA SER A 33 -3.24 3.97 14.71
C SER A 33 -4.21 5.00 14.12
N THR A 34 -3.87 5.60 12.97
CA THR A 34 -4.72 6.58 12.28
C THR A 34 -6.06 5.98 11.83
N LEU A 35 -6.10 4.69 11.51
CA LEU A 35 -7.30 3.95 11.12
C LEU A 35 -8.12 3.45 12.32
N GLY A 36 -7.66 3.71 13.56
CA GLY A 36 -8.32 3.24 14.79
C GLY A 36 -8.27 1.73 14.98
N LEU A 37 -7.25 1.07 14.43
CA LEU A 37 -7.04 -0.38 14.52
C LEU A 37 -6.06 -0.72 15.65
N ALA A 38 -6.14 -1.95 16.15
CA ALA A 38 -5.23 -2.44 17.19
C ALA A 38 -3.93 -2.97 16.57
N GLU A 39 -2.84 -2.99 17.33
CA GLU A 39 -1.56 -3.60 16.89
C GLU A 39 -1.74 -5.07 16.49
N GLU A 40 -2.62 -5.81 17.17
CA GLU A 40 -2.97 -7.19 16.80
C GLU A 40 -3.53 -7.32 15.38
N ASP A 41 -4.23 -6.30 14.88
CA ASP A 41 -4.76 -6.30 13.51
C ASP A 41 -3.65 -6.12 12.48
N LEU A 42 -2.61 -5.35 12.83
CA LEU A 42 -1.42 -5.19 12.02
C LEU A 42 -0.62 -6.50 11.98
N GLU A 43 -0.40 -7.16 13.11
CA GLU A 43 0.26 -8.47 13.16
C GLU A 43 -0.46 -9.51 12.30
N LYS A 44 -1.79 -9.56 12.38
CA LYS A 44 -2.62 -10.43 11.54
C LYS A 44 -2.51 -10.08 10.06
N ALA A 45 -2.41 -8.79 9.73
CA ALA A 45 -2.23 -8.33 8.35
C ALA A 45 -0.85 -8.73 7.79
N ILE A 46 0.22 -8.62 8.59
CA ILE A 46 1.59 -9.06 8.24
C ILE A 46 1.63 -10.56 8.01
N ALA A 47 1.10 -11.34 8.95
CA ALA A 47 1.04 -12.80 8.81
C ALA A 47 0.24 -13.22 7.57
N PHE A 48 -0.85 -12.51 7.26
CA PHE A 48 -1.64 -12.75 6.05
C PHE A 48 -0.88 -12.41 4.76
N ALA A 49 -0.15 -11.30 4.71
CA ALA A 49 0.64 -10.92 3.55
C ALA A 49 1.75 -11.94 3.25
N LEU A 50 2.43 -12.41 4.29
CA LEU A 50 3.52 -13.39 4.18
C LEU A 50 3.04 -14.81 3.85
N SER A 51 1.74 -15.11 3.97
CA SER A 51 1.22 -16.46 3.69
C SER A 51 1.17 -16.82 2.20
N GLY A 52 1.46 -15.86 1.30
CA GLY A 52 1.47 -16.07 -0.16
C GLY A 52 0.09 -16.20 -0.82
N GLU A 53 -0.98 -16.25 -0.04
CA GLU A 53 -2.36 -16.30 -0.55
C GLU A 53 -3.03 -14.91 -0.60
N ALA A 54 -2.30 -13.87 -0.22
CA ALA A 54 -2.83 -12.55 -0.06
C ALA A 54 -3.26 -11.92 -1.39
N LYS A 55 -4.49 -11.39 -1.43
CA LYS A 55 -5.06 -10.73 -2.60
C LYS A 55 -5.48 -9.31 -2.23
N LEU A 56 -5.03 -8.35 -3.04
CA LEU A 56 -5.45 -6.96 -2.93
C LEU A 56 -6.97 -6.84 -3.13
N LYS A 57 -7.62 -6.14 -2.21
CA LYS A 57 -9.04 -5.78 -2.28
C LYS A 57 -9.18 -4.31 -2.55
N PHE A 58 -9.87 -3.93 -3.61
CA PHE A 58 -9.98 -2.53 -3.99
C PHE A 58 -11.33 -1.95 -3.58
N PRO A 59 -11.37 -0.71 -3.05
CA PRO A 59 -12.62 -0.01 -2.80
C PRO A 59 -13.34 0.31 -4.12
N VAL A 60 -14.65 0.42 -4.04
CA VAL A 60 -15.51 0.79 -5.18
C VAL A 60 -15.70 2.30 -5.26
N ASP A 61 -15.68 2.98 -4.11
CA ASP A 61 -15.83 4.43 -4.02
C ASP A 61 -14.56 5.16 -4.47
N ARG A 62 -14.72 6.22 -5.25
CA ARG A 62 -13.58 6.94 -5.83
C ARG A 62 -12.73 7.66 -4.80
N VAL A 63 -13.35 8.20 -3.75
CA VAL A 63 -12.62 8.90 -2.68
C VAL A 63 -11.79 7.89 -1.90
N GLU A 64 -12.35 6.72 -1.59
CA GLU A 64 -11.59 5.63 -0.96
C GLU A 64 -10.44 5.11 -1.85
N GLN A 65 -10.63 5.06 -3.17
CA GLN A 65 -9.58 4.69 -4.13
C GLN A 65 -8.42 5.70 -4.11
N ASP A 66 -8.74 6.99 -4.19
CA ASP A 66 -7.73 8.06 -4.18
C ASP A 66 -6.97 8.09 -2.85
N GLN A 67 -7.67 7.89 -1.72
CA GLN A 67 -7.07 7.75 -0.39
C GLN A 67 -6.12 6.54 -0.34
N MET A 68 -6.55 5.41 -0.89
CA MET A 68 -5.75 4.19 -0.90
C MET A 68 -4.48 4.36 -1.72
N LEU A 69 -4.57 4.95 -2.92
CA LEU A 69 -3.40 5.26 -3.73
C LEU A 69 -2.48 6.26 -3.04
N ALA A 70 -3.03 7.27 -2.35
CA ALA A 70 -2.22 8.22 -1.58
C ALA A 70 -1.45 7.55 -0.44
N ASP A 71 -2.08 6.62 0.27
CA ASP A 71 -1.44 5.90 1.37
C ASP A 71 -0.35 4.94 0.86
N MET A 72 -0.62 4.26 -0.24
CA MET A 72 0.34 3.45 -0.99
C MET A 72 1.57 4.28 -1.39
N MET A 73 1.34 5.44 -2.00
CA MET A 73 2.40 6.36 -2.40
C MET A 73 3.24 6.83 -1.22
N ARG A 74 2.64 7.10 -0.05
CA ARG A 74 3.40 7.53 1.13
C ARG A 74 4.32 6.45 1.69
N MET A 75 3.87 5.18 1.70
CA MET A 75 4.76 4.08 2.10
C MET A 75 5.93 3.95 1.12
N MET A 76 5.61 4.01 -0.17
CA MET A 76 6.56 3.94 -1.27
C MET A 76 7.58 5.09 -1.29
N ALA A 77 7.20 6.28 -0.83
CA ALA A 77 8.07 7.46 -0.77
C ALA A 77 9.09 7.40 0.37
N ALA A 78 8.75 6.73 1.48
CA ALA A 78 9.49 6.85 2.72
C ALA A 78 10.90 6.24 2.66
N ASP A 79 11.08 5.16 1.88
CA ASP A 79 12.38 4.52 1.71
C ASP A 79 13.19 5.11 0.52
N GLY A 80 12.58 5.99 -0.29
CA GLY A 80 13.19 6.61 -1.49
C GLY A 80 13.65 5.61 -2.57
N LYS A 81 13.44 4.31 -2.35
CA LYS A 81 13.88 3.22 -3.22
C LYS A 81 12.76 2.21 -3.37
N LEU A 82 11.96 2.46 -4.38
CA LEU A 82 10.94 1.55 -4.84
C LEU A 82 11.52 0.34 -5.54
N SER A 83 11.25 -0.86 -5.04
CA SER A 83 11.55 -2.07 -5.79
C SER A 83 10.66 -2.17 -7.04
N GLU A 84 11.13 -2.88 -8.06
CA GLU A 84 10.36 -3.08 -9.29
C GLU A 84 9.06 -3.88 -9.05
N ILE A 85 9.03 -4.71 -8.00
CA ILE A 85 7.85 -5.51 -7.64
C ILE A 85 6.75 -4.61 -7.07
N GLU A 86 7.10 -3.69 -6.16
CA GLU A 86 6.15 -2.75 -5.56
C GLU A 86 5.61 -1.76 -6.60
N LYS A 87 6.47 -1.23 -7.48
CA LYS A 87 6.03 -0.37 -8.61
C LYS A 87 4.98 -1.08 -9.45
N ARG A 88 5.21 -2.36 -9.75
CA ARG A 88 4.27 -3.16 -10.54
C ARG A 88 2.95 -3.39 -9.82
N LEU A 89 2.96 -3.63 -8.51
CA LEU A 89 1.75 -3.80 -7.71
C LEU A 89 0.95 -2.50 -7.58
N PHE A 90 1.61 -1.38 -7.35
CA PHE A 90 0.98 -0.07 -7.36
C PHE A 90 0.36 0.25 -8.72
N ALA A 91 1.10 -0.01 -9.81
CA ALA A 91 0.57 0.16 -11.16
C ALA A 91 -0.66 -0.71 -11.43
N LEU A 92 -0.65 -1.95 -10.96
CA LEU A 92 -1.80 -2.86 -11.04
C LEU A 92 -3.00 -2.33 -10.24
N ALA A 93 -2.76 -1.83 -9.02
CA ALA A 93 -3.79 -1.26 -8.16
C ALA A 93 -4.44 -0.03 -8.83
N ALA A 94 -3.63 0.90 -9.30
CA ALA A 94 -4.06 2.10 -10.00
C ALA A 94 -4.85 1.77 -11.27
N ALA A 95 -4.37 0.83 -12.09
CA ALA A 95 -5.07 0.37 -13.28
C ALA A 95 -6.44 -0.26 -12.93
N LYS A 96 -6.52 -1.07 -11.87
CA LYS A 96 -7.80 -1.66 -11.42
C LYS A 96 -8.79 -0.63 -10.88
N MET A 97 -8.30 0.50 -10.38
CA MET A 97 -9.13 1.64 -9.95
C MET A 97 -9.45 2.61 -11.10
N GLY A 98 -9.07 2.28 -12.34
CA GLY A 98 -9.34 3.13 -13.51
C GLY A 98 -8.50 4.40 -13.55
N VAL A 99 -7.35 4.43 -12.88
CA VAL A 99 -6.35 5.50 -13.06
C VAL A 99 -5.65 5.29 -14.39
N SER A 100 -5.53 6.36 -15.19
CA SER A 100 -4.85 6.27 -16.47
C SER A 100 -3.35 6.03 -16.26
N LYS A 101 -2.71 5.38 -17.23
CA LYS A 101 -1.26 5.16 -17.17
C LYS A 101 -0.50 6.50 -17.08
N THR A 102 -0.98 7.54 -17.76
CA THR A 102 -0.36 8.88 -17.73
C THR A 102 -0.44 9.51 -16.35
N ASP A 103 -1.59 9.43 -15.67
CA ASP A 103 -1.75 9.95 -14.32
C ASP A 103 -0.90 9.15 -13.31
N LEU A 104 -0.82 7.84 -13.52
CA LEU A 104 0.00 6.94 -12.73
C LEU A 104 1.50 7.25 -12.88
N ASP A 105 1.99 7.39 -14.11
CA ASP A 105 3.40 7.72 -14.38
C ASP A 105 3.74 9.08 -13.75
N ALA A 106 2.86 10.07 -13.85
CA ALA A 106 3.02 11.37 -13.21
C ALA A 106 3.03 11.31 -11.67
N LEU A 107 2.28 10.37 -11.06
CA LEU A 107 2.30 10.14 -9.62
C LEU A 107 3.62 9.49 -9.19
N ILE A 108 4.12 8.51 -9.94
CA ILE A 108 5.40 7.84 -9.67
C ILE A 108 6.57 8.82 -9.83
N ASP A 109 6.58 9.62 -10.91
CA ASP A 109 7.63 10.60 -11.17
C ASP A 109 7.73 11.66 -10.06
N LYS A 110 6.59 12.09 -9.51
CA LYS A 110 6.56 13.02 -8.36
C LYS A 110 7.17 12.42 -7.10
N LEU A 111 7.14 11.11 -6.93
CA LEU A 111 7.67 10.41 -5.75
C LEU A 111 9.17 10.17 -5.87
N VAL A 112 9.65 9.80 -7.06
CA VAL A 112 11.06 9.50 -7.29
C VAL A 112 11.95 10.76 -7.32
N GLN A 113 11.35 11.93 -7.54
CA GLN A 113 12.07 13.22 -7.61
C GLN A 113 12.15 14.00 -6.28
N GLN A 114 11.68 13.43 -5.15
CA GLN A 114 11.79 14.05 -3.82
C GLN A 114 12.98 13.52 -3.02
#